data_AF-A0A5D6XI27-F1
#
_entry.id   AF-A0A5D6XI27-F1
#
_cell.length_a   1.000
_cell.length_b   1.000
_cell.length_c   1.000
_cell.angle_alpha   90.00
_cell.angle_beta   90.00
_cell.angle_gamma   90.00
#
_symmetry.space_group_name_H-M   'P 1'
#
loop_
_entity.id
_entity.type
_entity.pdbx_description
1 polymer ?
#
loop_
_entity_poly.entity_id
_entity_poly.type
_entity_poly.pdbx_seq_one_letter_code
_entity_poly.pdbx_strand_id
1 'polypeptide(L)'
;MLAAATKRLATRAPAAARALSTGATPDGKYFVLQYSYVPDILEKRTPFRGEHLERARALKADGKVMIAGAFANPTDGAIFVFTTPDKSVVEDF
;
A
#
# COMPACT_ATOMS: atom_id res chain seq x y z
N MET A 1 54.34 33.12 -16.36
CA MET A 1 52.98 33.13 -15.77
C MET A 1 52.22 31.90 -16.25
N LEU A 2 52.01 30.90 -15.39
CA LEU A 2 51.05 29.83 -15.63
C LEU A 2 50.46 29.40 -14.28
N ALA A 3 49.17 29.63 -14.07
CA ALA A 3 48.46 29.33 -12.84
C ALA A 3 48.01 27.86 -12.83
N ALA A 4 48.33 27.12 -11.76
CA ALA A 4 47.85 25.76 -11.55
C ALA A 4 46.50 25.79 -10.82
N ALA A 5 45.43 25.39 -11.51
CA ALA A 5 44.10 25.25 -10.94
C ALA A 5 44.01 23.95 -10.11
N THR A 6 43.87 24.08 -8.79
CA THR A 6 43.64 22.94 -7.90
C THR A 6 42.14 22.60 -7.89
N LYS A 7 41.79 21.41 -8.40
CA LYS A 7 40.41 20.90 -8.38
C LYS A 7 40.14 20.27 -7.01
N ARG A 8 39.32 20.92 -6.17
CA ARG A 8 38.84 20.34 -4.90
C ARG A 8 37.71 19.35 -5.21
N LEU A 9 37.91 18.07 -4.91
CA LEU A 9 36.86 17.06 -4.96
C LEU A 9 36.10 17.10 -3.63
N ALA A 10 34.86 17.58 -3.65
CA ALA A 10 33.97 17.51 -2.49
C ALA A 10 33.42 16.08 -2.37
N THR A 11 33.77 15.38 -1.31
CA THR A 11 33.13 14.10 -0.94
C THR A 11 31.76 14.42 -0.33
N ARG A 12 30.69 14.00 -1.03
CA ARG A 12 29.33 14.01 -0.49
C ARG A 12 29.23 12.92 0.59
N ALA A 13 28.75 13.28 1.79
CA ALA A 13 28.38 12.30 2.81
C ALA A 13 27.28 11.37 2.25
N PRO A 14 27.24 10.07 2.65
CA PRO A 14 26.18 9.19 2.20
C PRO A 14 24.85 9.71 2.73
N ALA A 15 23.83 9.71 1.88
CA ALA A 15 22.47 9.99 2.32
C ALA A 15 22.14 8.99 3.44
N ALA A 16 21.78 9.50 4.63
CA ALA A 16 21.36 8.68 5.75
C ALA A 16 20.32 7.67 5.24
N ALA A 17 20.65 6.38 5.33
CA ALA A 17 19.76 5.31 4.94
C ALA A 17 18.45 5.53 5.72
N ARG A 18 17.36 5.80 5.00
CA ARG A 18 16.03 5.86 5.59
C ARG A 18 15.83 4.52 6.29
N ALA A 19 15.89 4.52 7.62
CA ALA A 19 15.54 3.37 8.42
C ALA A 19 14.08 3.06 8.09
N LEU A 20 13.85 2.05 7.25
CA LEU A 20 12.53 1.47 7.07
C LEU A 20 12.18 0.87 8.43
N SER A 21 11.09 1.36 9.02
CA SER A 21 10.46 0.71 10.17
C SER A 21 10.08 -0.70 9.75
N THR A 22 10.95 -1.67 10.04
CA THR A 22 10.66 -3.09 9.83
C THR A 22 9.68 -3.50 10.93
N GLY A 23 8.39 -3.25 10.69
CA GLY A 23 7.38 -4.12 11.28
C GLY A 23 7.68 -5.50 10.72
N ALA A 24 8.33 -6.35 11.50
CA ALA A 24 8.57 -7.74 11.11
C ALA A 24 7.19 -8.37 10.92
N THR A 25 6.89 -8.82 9.70
CA THR A 25 5.78 -9.73 9.49
C THR A 25 6.18 -11.07 10.07
N PRO A 26 5.34 -11.66 10.94
CA PRO A 26 5.60 -13.00 11.43
C PRO A 26 5.78 -13.99 10.27
N ASP A 27 4.96 -13.91 9.21
CA ASP A 27 4.88 -14.99 8.21
C ASP A 27 4.50 -14.59 6.75
N GLY A 28 4.59 -13.32 6.32
CA GLY A 28 4.06 -12.93 4.99
C GLY A 28 4.61 -11.66 4.34
N LYS A 29 4.49 -11.56 3.00
CA LYS A 29 4.74 -10.34 2.22
C LYS A 29 3.57 -9.37 2.41
N TYR A 30 3.80 -8.09 2.18
CA TYR A 30 2.73 -7.10 2.13
C TYR A 30 2.32 -6.81 0.69
N PHE A 31 1.01 -6.75 0.47
CA PHE A 31 0.43 -6.36 -0.81
C PHE A 31 -0.57 -5.24 -0.60
N VAL A 32 -0.60 -4.28 -1.52
CA VAL A 32 -1.57 -3.18 -1.52
C VAL A 32 -2.44 -3.33 -2.74
N LEU A 33 -3.75 -3.48 -2.51
CA LEU A 33 -4.76 -3.38 -3.55
C LEU A 33 -5.37 -1.99 -3.46
N GLN A 34 -5.18 -1.19 -4.51
CA GLN A 34 -5.77 0.13 -4.64
C GLN A 34 -6.55 0.19 -5.94
N TYR A 35 -7.78 0.70 -5.88
CA TYR A 35 -8.62 0.87 -7.05
C TYR A 35 -9.46 2.15 -6.96
N SER A 36 -9.76 2.71 -8.12
CA SER A 36 -10.65 3.85 -8.29
C SER A 36 -12.06 3.37 -8.59
N TYR A 37 -13.05 4.17 -8.19
CA TYR A 37 -14.45 3.90 -8.42
C TYR A 37 -14.95 4.54 -9.71
N VAL A 38 -15.98 3.91 -10.28
CA VAL A 38 -16.75 4.46 -11.41
C VAL A 38 -17.72 5.55 -10.92
N PRO A 39 -18.26 6.39 -11.82
CA PRO A 39 -19.36 7.30 -11.48
C PRO A 39 -20.54 6.55 -10.85
N ASP A 40 -21.25 7.20 -9.92
CA ASP A 40 -22.43 6.68 -9.20
C ASP A 40 -22.14 5.41 -8.38
N ILE A 41 -20.92 5.32 -7.83
CA ILE A 41 -20.50 4.14 -7.09
C ILE A 41 -21.32 3.89 -5.83
N LEU A 42 -21.83 4.93 -5.17
CA LEU A 42 -22.56 4.77 -3.90
C LEU A 42 -23.83 3.93 -4.12
N GLU A 43 -24.52 4.18 -5.23
CA GLU A 43 -25.69 3.45 -5.69
C GLU A 43 -25.27 2.07 -6.22
N LYS A 44 -24.30 2.03 -7.14
CA LYS A 44 -23.87 0.79 -7.82
C LYS A 44 -23.29 -0.25 -6.86
N ARG A 45 -22.60 0.15 -5.80
CA ARG A 45 -22.01 -0.78 -4.84
C ARG A 45 -23.01 -1.32 -3.82
N THR A 46 -24.17 -0.68 -3.65
CA THR A 46 -25.11 -1.01 -2.56
C THR A 46 -25.52 -2.49 -2.55
N PRO A 47 -25.88 -3.12 -3.68
CA PRO A 47 -26.23 -4.54 -3.71
C PRO A 47 -25.06 -5.47 -3.33
N PHE A 48 -23.82 -5.09 -3.64
CA PHE A 48 -22.62 -5.91 -3.45
C PHE A 48 -21.90 -5.64 -2.11
N ARG A 49 -22.20 -4.52 -1.46
CA ARG A 49 -21.47 -4.03 -0.29
C ARG A 49 -21.55 -5.00 0.89
N GLY A 50 -22.69 -5.64 1.09
CA GLY A 50 -22.87 -6.59 2.19
C GLY A 50 -21.88 -7.75 2.09
N GLU A 51 -21.91 -8.47 0.97
CA GLU A 51 -21.01 -9.60 0.68
C GLU A 51 -19.54 -9.18 0.71
N HIS A 52 -19.21 -8.04 0.10
CA HIS A 52 -17.85 -7.50 0.10
C HIS A 52 -17.32 -7.22 1.52
N LEU A 53 -18.15 -6.64 2.40
CA LEU A 53 -17.77 -6.38 3.78
C LEU A 53 -17.61 -7.67 4.60
N GLU A 54 -18.49 -8.66 4.39
CA GLU A 54 -18.36 -9.98 5.04
C GLU A 54 -17.04 -10.67 4.64
N ARG A 55 -16.71 -10.68 3.34
CA ARG A 55 -15.44 -11.22 2.85
C ARG A 55 -14.23 -10.50 3.44
N ALA A 56 -14.25 -9.17 3.46
CA ALA A 56 -13.19 -8.35 4.05
C ALA A 56 -13.02 -8.61 5.56
N ARG A 57 -14.13 -8.79 6.28
CA ARG A 57 -14.14 -9.12 7.72
C ARG A 57 -13.56 -10.50 7.99
N ALA A 58 -13.93 -11.51 7.19
CA ALA A 58 -13.37 -12.86 7.31
C ALA A 58 -11.85 -12.85 7.10
N LEU A 59 -11.36 -12.20 6.04
CA LEU A 59 -9.93 -12.08 5.78
C LEU A 59 -9.19 -11.29 6.87
N LYS A 60 -9.84 -10.30 7.49
CA LYS A 60 -9.29 -9.60 8.65
C LYS A 60 -9.21 -10.49 9.88
N ALA A 61 -10.23 -11.29 10.15
CA ALA A 61 -10.23 -12.26 11.25
C ALA A 61 -9.15 -13.33 11.08
N ASP A 62 -8.89 -13.75 9.84
CA ASP A 62 -7.80 -14.66 9.47
C ASP A 62 -6.40 -14.01 9.51
N GLY A 63 -6.30 -12.71 9.85
CA GLY A 63 -5.05 -11.96 9.88
C GLY A 63 -4.47 -11.64 8.50
N LYS A 64 -5.19 -11.91 7.41
CA LYS A 64 -4.73 -11.67 6.02
C LYS A 64 -4.93 -10.22 5.57
N VAL A 65 -5.91 -9.51 6.13
CA VAL A 65 -6.13 -8.07 5.89
C VAL A 65 -5.78 -7.29 7.14
N MET A 66 -4.83 -6.35 6.99
CA MET A 66 -4.42 -5.45 8.06
C MET A 66 -5.33 -4.23 8.16
N ILE A 67 -5.54 -3.57 7.01
CA ILE A 67 -6.31 -2.33 6.90
C ILE A 67 -7.09 -2.39 5.59
N ALA A 68 -8.33 -1.93 5.60
CA ALA A 68 -9.18 -1.84 4.43
C ALA A 68 -10.15 -0.68 4.58
N GLY A 69 -10.36 0.09 3.50
CA GLY A 69 -11.31 1.19 3.53
C GLY A 69 -11.42 1.95 2.22
N ALA A 70 -12.60 2.54 2.01
CA ALA A 70 -12.76 3.58 1.02
C ALA A 70 -12.16 4.90 1.54
N PHE A 71 -11.62 5.72 0.66
CA PHE A 71 -11.06 7.04 0.99
C PHE A 71 -11.75 8.15 0.19
N ALA A 72 -11.35 9.40 0.47
CA ALA A 72 -11.93 10.64 -0.06
C ALA A 72 -13.40 10.93 0.33
N ASN A 73 -13.82 12.16 0.06
CA ASN A 73 -15.19 12.64 0.23
C ASN A 73 -15.51 13.67 -0.86
N PRO A 74 -16.35 13.34 -1.88
CA PRO A 74 -17.05 12.08 -2.09
C PRO A 74 -16.08 10.92 -2.38
N THR A 75 -16.49 9.71 -2.03
CA THR A 75 -15.66 8.50 -2.15
C THR A 75 -15.32 8.19 -3.62
N ASP A 76 -14.03 8.13 -3.95
CA ASP A 76 -13.51 7.95 -5.32
C ASP A 76 -12.63 6.70 -5.49
N GLY A 77 -12.29 6.00 -4.40
CA GLY A 77 -11.54 4.76 -4.44
C GLY A 77 -11.50 4.02 -3.11
N ALA A 78 -10.79 2.89 -3.11
CA ALA A 78 -10.51 2.12 -1.91
C ALA A 78 -9.08 1.58 -1.90
N ILE A 79 -8.62 1.29 -0.68
CA ILE A 79 -7.34 0.68 -0.41
C ILE A 79 -7.51 -0.48 0.56
N PHE A 80 -6.79 -1.57 0.28
CA PHE A 80 -6.65 -2.74 1.12
C PHE A 80 -5.16 -3.06 1.27
N VAL A 81 -4.75 -3.33 2.51
CA VAL A 81 -3.40 -3.77 2.85
C VAL A 81 -3.48 -5.20 3.35
N PHE A 82 -2.92 -6.11 2.56
CA PHE A 82 -2.88 -7.53 2.86
C PHE A 82 -1.51 -7.94 3.40
N THR A 83 -1.49 -8.95 4.26
CA THR A 83 -0.30 -9.70 4.64
C THR A 83 -0.52 -11.18 4.34
N THR A 84 0.22 -11.70 3.38
CA THR A 84 0.05 -13.06 2.84
C THR A 84 1.37 -13.53 2.20
N PRO A 85 1.70 -14.83 2.21
CA PRO A 85 2.91 -15.34 1.57
C PRO A 85 2.94 -15.12 0.04
N ASP A 86 1.76 -15.13 -0.59
CA ASP A 86 1.58 -15.00 -2.04
C ASP A 86 0.42 -14.07 -2.41
N LYS A 87 0.42 -13.59 -3.66
CA LYS A 87 -0.52 -12.59 -4.17
C LYS A 87 -1.91 -13.14 -4.50
N SER A 88 -2.11 -14.47 -4.54
CA SER A 88 -3.35 -15.07 -5.05
C SER A 88 -4.55 -14.66 -4.21
N VAL A 89 -4.37 -14.54 -2.88
CA VAL A 89 -5.40 -14.02 -1.96
C VAL A 89 -5.87 -12.61 -2.34
N VAL A 90 -4.97 -11.78 -2.87
CA VAL A 90 -5.26 -10.41 -3.30
C VAL A 90 -5.95 -10.39 -4.66
N GLU A 91 -5.52 -11.27 -5.57
CA GLU A 91 -6.08 -11.38 -6.93
C GLU A 91 -7.49 -11.99 -6.92
N ASP A 92 -7.76 -12.88 -5.97
CA ASP A 92 -9.08 -13.50 -5.81
C ASP A 92 -10.08 -12.56 -5.12
N PHE A 93 -9.63 -11.53 -4.41
CA PHE A 93 -10.45 -10.65 -3.55
C PHE A 93 -11.36 -9.69 -4.34
#